data_AF-A0A0C9W781-F1
#
_entry.id   AF-A0A0C9W781-F1
#
_cell.length_a   1.000
_cell.length_b   1.000
_cell.length_c   1.000
_cell.angle_alpha   90.00
_cell.angle_beta   90.00
_cell.angle_gamma   90.00
#
_symmetry.space_group_name_H-M   'P 1'
#
loop_
_entity.id
_entity.type
_entity.pdbx_description
1 polymer ?
#
loop_
_entity_poly.entity_id
_entity_poly.type
_entity_poly.pdbx_seq_one_letter_code
_entity_poly.pdbx_strand_id
1 'polypeptide(L)'
;MSSESRLLPKSQVIIRRPVHLKSQPRAHISDDITKETQSTELQSSLLEDASQEPTSASSSSENDELIRLRDLLRSPPIPGVVDWGIPSESIAPCDPAIEAKLAQFHALKRDPENPKHFNDSLMSNRSFRNPHLYAKLVEFVDVDERSTNFPSSIWDPSDVEPEWFADRIAELQKARSEQASSTQQKRSQIAFTSSKAAPPPTRPVHDRGGGGRNSRFHPYPRGR
;
A
#
# COMPACT_ATOMS: atom_id res chain seq x y z
N MET A 1 77.68 -16.20 26.97
CA MET A 1 76.65 -15.35 27.60
C MET A 1 76.01 -14.51 26.51
N SER A 2 74.68 -14.48 26.51
CA SER A 2 73.80 -14.13 25.40
C SER A 2 74.07 -12.78 24.73
N SER A 3 74.20 -12.83 23.41
CA SER A 3 74.04 -11.71 22.50
C SER A 3 72.54 -11.47 22.28
N GLU A 4 72.01 -10.44 22.93
CA GLU A 4 70.59 -10.04 22.82
C GLU A 4 70.40 -9.15 21.59
N SER A 5 69.92 -9.77 20.52
CA SER A 5 69.59 -9.13 19.25
C SER A 5 68.35 -8.25 19.41
N ARG A 6 68.54 -6.93 19.37
CA ARG A 6 67.47 -5.93 19.38
C ARG A 6 66.68 -6.02 18.06
N LEU A 7 65.58 -6.77 18.09
CA LEU A 7 64.62 -6.85 16.99
C LEU A 7 63.94 -5.48 16.79
N LEU A 8 64.15 -4.88 15.61
CA LEU A 8 63.44 -3.67 15.19
C LEU A 8 61.95 -4.00 14.92
N PRO A 9 61.00 -3.14 15.32
CA PRO A 9 59.58 -3.39 15.07
C PRO A 9 59.27 -3.28 13.57
N LYS A 10 58.57 -4.29 13.05
CA LYS A 10 58.09 -4.38 11.66
C LYS A 10 57.15 -3.20 11.38
N SER A 11 57.46 -2.39 10.37
CA SER A 11 56.59 -1.30 9.92
C SER A 11 55.31 -1.87 9.31
N GLN A 12 54.18 -1.60 9.96
CA GLN A 12 52.88 -2.01 9.44
C GLN A 12 52.45 -1.02 8.37
N VAL A 13 52.47 -1.44 7.10
CA VAL A 13 52.02 -0.64 5.96
C VAL A 13 50.50 -0.52 6.03
N ILE A 14 49.99 0.64 6.46
CA ILE A 14 48.56 0.94 6.43
C ILE A 14 48.23 1.48 5.03
N ILE A 15 47.72 0.61 4.15
CA ILE A 15 47.18 1.04 2.86
C ILE A 15 45.82 1.70 3.12
N ARG A 16 45.80 3.03 3.30
CA ARG A 16 44.55 3.80 3.29
C ARG A 16 44.09 3.95 1.84
N ARG A 17 43.04 3.21 1.47
CA ARG A 17 42.34 3.45 0.20
C ARG A 17 41.68 4.83 0.27
N PRO A 18 41.85 5.70 -0.73
CA PRO A 18 41.18 7.00 -0.73
C PRO A 18 39.66 6.81 -0.79
N VAL A 19 38.95 7.55 0.04
CA VAL A 19 37.48 7.61 0.02
C VAL A 19 37.08 8.36 -1.24
N HIS A 20 36.46 7.67 -2.18
CA HIS A 20 35.82 8.33 -3.32
C HIS A 20 34.66 9.17 -2.78
N LEU A 21 34.85 10.49 -2.70
CA LEU A 21 33.77 11.44 -2.49
C LEU A 21 32.85 11.34 -3.72
N LYS A 22 31.71 10.66 -3.56
CA LYS A 22 30.65 10.70 -4.56
C LYS A 22 30.06 12.11 -4.56
N SER A 23 30.45 12.93 -5.52
CA SER A 23 29.91 14.27 -5.77
C SER A 23 28.57 14.20 -6.51
N GLN A 24 27.60 13.48 -5.95
CA GLN A 24 26.25 13.43 -6.54
C GLN A 24 25.20 13.63 -5.44
N PRO A 25 24.39 14.71 -5.50
CA PRO A 25 23.21 14.80 -4.66
C PRO A 25 22.23 13.71 -5.12
N ARG A 26 22.06 12.66 -4.31
CA ARG A 26 21.01 11.67 -4.56
C ARG A 26 19.68 12.19 -4.03
N ALA A 27 19.08 13.10 -4.79
CA ALA A 27 17.64 13.34 -4.75
C ALA A 27 17.10 12.92 -6.12
N HIS A 28 16.57 11.71 -6.20
CA HIS A 28 15.73 11.30 -7.32
C HIS A 28 14.33 11.83 -7.01
N ILE A 29 14.11 13.11 -7.27
CA ILE A 29 12.77 13.64 -7.53
C ILE A 29 12.47 13.21 -8.95
N SER A 30 11.41 12.41 -9.16
CA SER A 30 10.95 12.10 -10.51
C SER A 30 10.60 13.40 -11.22
N ASP A 31 11.08 13.55 -12.45
CA ASP A 31 10.78 14.64 -13.40
C ASP A 31 9.31 14.64 -13.91
N ASP A 32 8.41 13.94 -13.22
CA ASP A 32 7.01 13.77 -13.63
C ASP A 32 6.08 14.85 -13.04
N ILE A 33 6.55 15.63 -12.07
CA ILE A 33 5.75 16.70 -11.43
C ILE A 33 5.94 18.06 -12.11
N THR A 34 6.98 18.25 -12.93
CA THR A 34 7.34 19.57 -13.49
C THR A 34 6.94 19.79 -14.96
N LYS A 35 6.32 18.81 -15.63
CA LYS A 35 6.05 18.90 -17.08
C LYS A 35 4.60 19.12 -17.52
N GLU A 36 3.63 19.13 -16.61
CA GLU A 36 2.22 19.34 -16.97
C GLU A 36 1.60 20.56 -16.29
N THR A 37 2.19 21.75 -16.45
CA THR A 37 1.39 22.99 -16.34
C THR A 37 2.13 24.15 -16.98
N GLN A 38 2.16 24.20 -18.32
CA GLN A 38 1.97 25.44 -19.08
C GLN A 38 1.89 25.16 -20.59
N SER A 39 0.81 25.68 -21.17
CA SER A 39 0.60 26.04 -22.58
C SER A 39 0.07 24.98 -23.54
N THR A 40 -1.27 24.91 -23.62
CA THR A 40 -1.96 24.81 -24.92
C THR A 40 -3.12 25.81 -24.93
N GLU A 41 -2.89 27.01 -25.47
CA GLU A 41 -3.96 27.88 -25.98
C GLU A 41 -4.42 27.37 -27.34
N LEU A 42 -5.74 27.24 -27.56
CA LEU A 42 -6.44 27.63 -28.79
C LEU A 42 -7.93 27.94 -28.47
N GLN A 43 -8.15 29.20 -28.11
CA GLN A 43 -9.17 30.17 -28.54
C GLN A 43 -10.64 29.82 -28.86
N SER A 44 -11.46 30.80 -28.44
CA SER A 44 -12.77 31.27 -28.93
C SER A 44 -13.95 30.90 -28.01
N SER A 45 -14.77 31.83 -27.51
CA SER A 45 -15.09 33.17 -28.02
C SER A 45 -15.61 34.09 -26.89
N LEU A 46 -15.28 35.37 -27.07
CA LEU A 46 -15.81 36.58 -26.42
C LEU A 46 -17.26 36.50 -25.96
N LEU A 47 -17.53 36.99 -24.74
CA LEU A 47 -18.26 38.25 -24.52
C LEU A 47 -17.74 38.90 -23.22
N GLU A 48 -17.10 40.06 -23.35
CA GLU A 48 -16.94 41.02 -22.27
C GLU A 48 -18.30 41.67 -22.01
N ASP A 49 -18.72 41.77 -20.75
CA ASP A 49 -19.48 42.95 -20.33
C ASP A 49 -19.15 43.34 -18.89
N ALA A 50 -18.81 44.62 -18.80
CA ALA A 50 -18.69 45.55 -17.69
C ALA A 50 -18.76 45.08 -16.23
N SER A 51 -17.73 45.51 -15.49
CA SER A 51 -17.78 45.87 -14.08
C SER A 51 -19.09 46.53 -13.66
N GLN A 52 -19.79 45.92 -12.69
CA GLN A 52 -20.66 46.63 -11.74
C GLN A 52 -20.88 45.74 -10.50
N GLU A 53 -20.40 46.21 -9.35
CA GLU A 53 -20.97 45.82 -8.07
C GLU A 53 -22.47 46.16 -8.06
N PRO A 54 -23.31 45.22 -7.62
CA PRO A 54 -24.09 45.49 -6.42
C PRO A 54 -23.96 44.34 -5.42
N THR A 55 -23.22 44.62 -4.35
CA THR A 55 -23.19 43.89 -3.10
C THR A 55 -24.60 43.81 -2.50
N SER A 56 -25.27 42.65 -2.59
CA SER A 56 -26.19 42.06 -1.59
C SER A 56 -27.08 40.92 -2.12
N ALA A 57 -27.35 40.84 -3.44
CA ALA A 57 -28.33 39.87 -3.99
C ALA A 57 -27.75 38.52 -4.47
N SER A 58 -26.44 38.43 -4.72
CA SER A 58 -25.78 37.18 -5.18
C SER A 58 -25.57 36.15 -4.08
N SER A 59 -25.42 36.60 -2.83
CA SER A 59 -25.17 35.70 -1.69
C SER A 59 -26.36 34.79 -1.37
N SER A 60 -27.60 35.22 -1.62
CA SER A 60 -28.78 34.39 -1.33
C SER A 60 -28.91 33.21 -2.28
N SER A 61 -28.63 33.40 -3.57
CA SER A 61 -28.66 32.30 -4.55
C SER A 61 -27.57 31.27 -4.30
N GLU A 62 -26.37 31.70 -3.91
CA GLU A 62 -25.28 30.79 -3.53
C GLU A 62 -25.62 29.99 -2.26
N ASN A 63 -26.21 30.65 -1.26
CA ASN A 63 -26.69 29.97 -0.05
C ASN A 63 -27.79 28.95 -0.36
N ASP A 64 -28.73 29.28 -1.26
CA ASP A 64 -29.78 28.37 -1.70
C ASP A 64 -29.22 27.16 -2.46
N GLU A 65 -28.20 27.36 -3.30
CA GLU A 65 -27.48 26.28 -3.98
C GLU A 65 -26.74 25.37 -2.99
N LEU A 66 -26.09 25.94 -1.98
CA LEU A 66 -25.40 25.19 -0.94
C LEU A 66 -26.38 24.36 -0.09
N ILE A 67 -27.58 24.88 0.20
CA ILE A 67 -28.64 24.14 0.90
C ILE A 67 -29.11 22.96 0.04
N ARG A 68 -29.37 23.18 -1.25
CA ARG A 68 -29.76 22.11 -2.19
C ARG A 68 -28.69 21.04 -2.32
N LEU A 69 -27.41 21.43 -2.43
CA LEU A 69 -26.29 20.50 -2.47
C LEU A 69 -26.18 19.67 -1.18
N ARG A 70 -26.35 20.30 -0.02
CA ARG A 70 -26.36 19.59 1.27
C ARG A 70 -27.49 18.57 1.36
N ASP A 71 -28.66 18.91 0.86
CA ASP A 71 -29.81 17.98 0.85
C ASP A 71 -29.61 16.81 -0.12
N LEU A 72 -28.97 17.03 -1.27
CA LEU A 72 -28.62 15.97 -2.23
C LEU A 72 -27.52 15.03 -1.71
N LEU A 73 -26.55 15.56 -0.96
CA LEU A 73 -25.45 14.78 -0.38
C LEU A 73 -25.84 14.05 0.91
N ARG A 74 -27.03 14.33 1.44
CA ARG A 74 -27.54 13.69 2.65
C ARG A 74 -27.88 12.23 2.34
N SER A 75 -27.34 11.31 3.14
CA SER A 75 -27.67 9.88 3.05
C SER A 75 -29.17 9.65 3.30
N PRO A 76 -29.80 8.63 2.67
CA PRO A 76 -31.19 8.29 2.93
C PRO A 76 -31.44 8.06 4.44
N PRO A 77 -32.61 8.44 4.97
CA PRO A 77 -32.95 8.18 6.37
C PRO A 77 -33.10 6.67 6.60
N ILE A 78 -32.66 6.21 7.78
CA ILE A 78 -32.78 4.81 8.19
C ILE A 78 -34.14 4.64 8.90
N PRO A 79 -34.98 3.66 8.51
CA PRO A 79 -36.27 3.44 9.17
C PRO A 79 -36.12 3.22 10.67
N GLY A 80 -36.85 4.01 11.47
CA GLY A 80 -36.86 3.91 12.94
C GLY A 80 -35.65 4.54 13.65
N VAL A 81 -34.71 5.15 12.91
CA VAL A 81 -33.52 5.80 13.48
C VAL A 81 -33.52 7.28 13.10
N VAL A 82 -33.72 8.14 14.11
CA VAL A 82 -33.66 9.60 13.96
C VAL A 82 -32.21 10.03 13.74
N ASP A 83 -31.97 10.94 12.79
CA ASP A 83 -30.66 11.54 12.50
C ASP A 83 -29.50 10.54 12.43
N TRP A 84 -29.74 9.38 11.80
CA TRP A 84 -28.76 8.28 11.66
C TRP A 84 -28.16 7.79 12.98
N GLY A 85 -28.84 8.02 14.11
CA GLY A 85 -28.38 7.64 15.44
C GLY A 85 -27.28 8.55 15.98
N ILE A 86 -27.06 9.72 15.35
CA ILE A 86 -26.15 10.73 15.84
C ILE A 86 -26.76 11.32 17.13
N PRO A 87 -26.04 11.31 18.26
CA PRO A 87 -26.50 11.93 19.49
C PRO A 87 -26.79 13.43 19.30
N SER A 88 -27.77 13.96 20.04
CA SER A 88 -28.01 15.41 20.09
C SER A 88 -26.76 16.15 20.53
N GLU A 89 -26.61 17.40 20.08
CA GLU A 89 -25.50 18.25 20.50
C GLU A 89 -25.39 18.36 22.03
N SER A 90 -24.16 18.40 22.52
CA SER A 90 -23.91 18.54 23.95
C SER A 90 -24.24 19.96 24.39
N ILE A 91 -25.12 20.08 25.40
CA ILE A 91 -25.52 21.38 26.00
C ILE A 91 -24.50 21.83 27.08
N ALA A 92 -23.60 20.93 27.50
CA ALA A 92 -22.63 21.22 28.54
C ALA A 92 -21.63 22.32 28.09
N PRO A 93 -21.28 23.28 28.97
CA PRO A 93 -20.28 24.27 28.65
C PRO A 93 -18.90 23.61 28.47
N CYS A 94 -18.14 24.07 27.48
CA CYS A 94 -16.76 23.63 27.26
C CYS A 94 -15.86 24.05 28.43
N ASP A 95 -14.81 23.28 28.69
CA ASP A 95 -13.78 23.66 29.65
C ASP A 95 -13.09 24.97 29.19
N PRO A 96 -13.14 26.06 29.99
CA PRO A 96 -12.59 27.35 29.61
C PRO A 96 -11.08 27.29 29.35
N ALA A 97 -10.34 26.35 29.97
CA ALA A 97 -8.91 26.20 29.72
C ALA A 97 -8.64 25.69 28.29
N ILE A 98 -9.46 24.76 27.80
CA ILE A 98 -9.35 24.21 26.44
C ILE A 98 -9.79 25.27 25.41
N GLU A 99 -10.86 26.00 25.70
CA GLU A 99 -11.35 27.08 24.84
C GLU A 99 -10.28 28.17 24.66
N ALA A 100 -9.67 28.64 25.75
CA ALA A 100 -8.60 29.63 25.69
C ALA A 100 -7.39 29.15 24.87
N LYS A 101 -7.03 27.87 25.01
CA LYS A 101 -5.94 27.25 24.25
C LYS A 101 -6.26 27.18 22.75
N LEU A 102 -7.48 26.79 22.38
CA LEU A 102 -7.94 26.78 21.01
C LEU A 102 -7.97 28.20 20.41
N ALA A 103 -8.48 29.17 21.15
CA ALA A 103 -8.50 30.57 20.74
C ALA A 103 -7.08 31.10 20.45
N GLN A 104 -6.11 30.76 21.30
CA GLN A 104 -4.71 31.10 21.08
C GLN A 104 -4.15 30.46 19.79
N PHE A 105 -4.41 29.18 19.55
CA PHE A 105 -3.97 28.51 18.32
C PHE A 105 -4.61 29.10 17.07
N HIS A 106 -5.89 29.50 17.16
CA HIS A 106 -6.59 30.18 16.09
C HIS A 106 -5.99 31.55 15.78
N ALA A 107 -5.63 32.32 16.81
CA ALA A 107 -4.96 33.61 16.65
C ALA A 107 -3.61 33.43 15.92
N LEU A 108 -2.77 32.51 16.38
CA LEU A 108 -1.47 32.20 15.76
C LEU A 108 -1.59 31.73 14.30
N LYS A 109 -2.66 31.01 13.96
CA LYS A 109 -2.90 30.53 12.59
C LYS A 109 -3.40 31.64 11.66
N ARG A 110 -4.17 32.60 12.17
CA ARG A 110 -4.76 33.72 11.41
C ARG A 110 -3.89 34.98 11.40
N ASP A 111 -2.75 34.96 12.07
CA ASP A 111 -1.84 36.09 12.15
C ASP A 111 -1.39 36.50 10.73
N PRO A 112 -1.61 37.76 10.30
CA PRO A 112 -1.40 38.17 8.91
C PRO A 112 0.08 38.28 8.53
N GLU A 113 0.95 38.61 9.49
CA GLU A 113 2.39 38.83 9.25
C GLU A 113 3.19 37.52 9.26
N ASN A 114 2.79 36.54 10.08
CA ASN A 114 3.50 35.26 10.21
C ASN A 114 2.52 34.14 10.61
N PRO A 115 1.74 33.61 9.65
CA PRO A 115 0.79 32.55 9.94
C PRO A 115 1.53 31.28 10.37
N LYS A 116 1.38 30.89 11.64
CA LYS A 116 2.09 29.73 12.18
C LYS A 116 1.22 28.48 12.10
N HIS A 117 1.53 27.59 11.16
CA HIS A 117 0.90 26.27 11.10
C HIS A 117 1.67 25.26 11.98
N PHE A 118 1.00 24.66 12.96
CA PHE A 118 1.63 23.70 13.87
C PHE A 118 2.17 22.47 13.15
N ASN A 119 1.48 22.00 12.11
CA ASN A 119 1.97 20.86 11.33
C ASN A 119 3.32 21.16 10.67
N ASP A 120 3.58 22.41 10.26
CA ASP A 120 4.85 22.78 9.65
C ASP A 120 5.98 22.74 10.68
N SER A 121 5.70 23.24 11.88
CA SER A 121 6.62 23.14 13.01
C SER A 121 6.90 21.67 13.39
N LEU A 122 5.87 20.81 13.40
CA LEU A 122 6.01 19.37 13.64
C LEU A 122 6.84 18.69 12.57
N MET A 123 6.57 18.94 11.28
CA MET A 123 7.26 18.31 10.16
C MET A 123 8.72 18.79 10.02
N SER A 124 9.01 20.03 10.44
CA SER A 124 10.39 20.54 10.49
C SER A 124 11.26 19.74 11.46
N ASN A 125 10.67 19.22 12.53
CA ASN A 125 11.37 18.47 13.56
C ASN A 125 11.88 17.12 13.02
N ARG A 126 13.19 16.89 13.16
CA ARG A 126 13.82 15.66 12.67
C ARG A 126 13.36 14.42 13.44
N SER A 127 13.05 14.54 14.72
CA SER A 127 12.51 13.44 15.53
C SER A 127 11.12 13.01 15.06
N PHE A 128 10.34 13.94 14.50
CA PHE A 128 9.02 13.64 13.94
C PHE A 128 9.13 12.80 12.66
N ARG A 129 10.22 12.97 11.89
CA ARG A 129 10.49 12.22 10.65
C ARG A 129 11.25 10.90 10.87
N ASN A 130 11.23 10.37 12.09
CA ASN A 130 11.84 9.09 12.41
C ASN A 130 10.87 7.95 12.08
N PRO A 131 11.24 6.96 11.24
CA PRO A 131 10.38 5.81 10.94
C PRO A 131 9.93 5.03 12.19
N HIS A 132 10.70 5.09 13.29
CA HIS A 132 10.33 4.44 14.56
C HIS A 132 9.37 5.26 15.42
N LEU A 133 9.02 6.50 15.06
CA LEU A 133 8.11 7.33 15.83
C LEU A 133 6.70 6.71 15.89
N TYR A 134 6.22 6.20 14.76
CA TYR A 134 4.88 5.63 14.67
C TYR A 134 4.65 4.51 15.70
N ALA A 135 5.57 3.55 15.79
CA ALA A 135 5.50 2.47 16.78
C ALA A 135 5.42 2.99 18.23
N LYS A 136 6.16 4.06 18.56
CA LYS A 136 6.10 4.70 19.89
C LYS A 136 4.78 5.41 20.15
N LEU A 137 4.19 6.03 19.12
CA LEU A 137 2.90 6.69 19.26
C LEU A 137 1.80 5.66 19.53
N VAL A 138 1.85 4.52 18.84
CA VAL A 138 0.92 3.40 19.03
C VAL A 138 1.06 2.83 20.44
N GLU A 139 2.29 2.58 20.89
CA GLU A 139 2.58 2.16 22.27
C GLU A 139 2.09 3.17 23.31
N PHE A 140 2.27 4.48 23.07
CA PHE A 140 1.87 5.53 23.99
C PHE A 140 0.35 5.69 24.12
N VAL A 141 -0.38 5.56 23.01
CA VAL A 141 -1.85 5.68 23.00
C VAL A 141 -2.53 4.35 23.35
N ASP A 142 -1.75 3.27 23.49
CA ASP A 142 -2.24 1.91 23.79
C ASP A 142 -3.29 1.44 22.76
N VAL A 143 -2.96 1.61 21.48
CA VAL A 143 -3.86 1.27 20.36
C VAL A 143 -3.44 -0.05 19.75
N ASP A 144 -4.40 -0.98 19.59
CA ASP A 144 -4.22 -2.16 18.77
C ASP A 144 -4.45 -1.84 17.28
N GLU A 145 -3.37 -1.83 16.51
CA GLU A 145 -3.37 -1.57 15.06
C GLU A 145 -4.14 -2.61 14.25
N ARG A 146 -4.35 -3.79 14.82
CA ARG A 146 -5.05 -4.90 14.15
C ARG A 146 -6.53 -4.93 14.47
N SER A 147 -6.99 -4.09 15.38
CA SER A 147 -8.41 -4.02 15.77
C SER A 147 -9.30 -3.61 14.60
N THR A 148 -10.56 -4.04 14.63
CA THR A 148 -11.54 -3.70 13.59
C THR A 148 -12.84 -3.23 14.21
N ASN A 149 -13.62 -2.46 13.45
CA ASN A 149 -14.96 -2.03 13.84
C ASN A 149 -16.03 -3.12 13.60
N PHE A 150 -15.63 -4.33 13.21
CA PHE A 150 -16.54 -5.46 13.03
C PHE A 150 -16.62 -6.29 14.31
N PRO A 151 -17.80 -6.88 14.62
CA PRO A 151 -17.88 -7.83 15.71
C PRO A 151 -17.01 -9.05 15.40
N SER A 152 -16.36 -9.61 16.42
CA SER A 152 -15.47 -10.77 16.29
C SER A 152 -16.16 -12.01 15.71
N SER A 153 -17.49 -12.10 15.81
CA SER A 153 -18.28 -13.15 15.17
C SER A 153 -18.28 -13.09 13.64
N ILE A 154 -18.05 -11.90 13.06
CA ILE A 154 -17.99 -11.69 11.61
C ILE A 154 -16.53 -11.73 11.15
N TRP A 155 -15.64 -11.07 11.88
CA TRP A 155 -14.23 -11.00 11.54
C TRP A 155 -13.38 -10.86 12.80
N ASP A 156 -12.50 -11.84 13.02
CA ASP A 156 -11.50 -11.80 14.08
C ASP A 156 -10.08 -11.69 13.46
N PRO A 157 -9.39 -10.54 13.65
CA PRO A 157 -8.01 -10.36 13.21
C PRO A 157 -6.99 -11.33 13.83
N SER A 158 -7.36 -12.00 14.92
CA SER A 158 -6.52 -12.95 15.65
C SER A 158 -6.80 -14.41 15.27
N ASP A 159 -7.84 -14.68 14.48
CA ASP A 159 -8.18 -16.01 13.99
C ASP A 159 -7.26 -16.40 12.83
N VAL A 160 -5.99 -16.65 13.17
CA VAL A 160 -4.96 -17.10 12.24
C VAL A 160 -4.59 -18.54 12.57
N GLU A 161 -4.97 -19.47 11.71
CA GLU A 161 -4.67 -20.89 11.92
C GLU A 161 -3.17 -21.20 11.70
N PRO A 162 -2.61 -22.17 12.44
CA PRO A 162 -1.21 -22.53 12.32
C PRO A 162 -0.83 -23.06 10.92
N GLU A 163 -1.80 -23.56 10.17
CA GLU A 163 -1.59 -24.07 8.81
C GLU A 163 -1.36 -22.95 7.78
N TRP A 164 -1.74 -21.72 8.10
CA TRP A 164 -1.61 -20.57 7.18
C TRP A 164 -0.25 -19.89 7.30
N PHE A 165 0.55 -20.21 8.32
CA PHE A 165 1.90 -19.68 8.43
C PHE A 165 2.78 -20.18 7.27
N ALA A 166 3.66 -19.30 6.80
CA ALA A 166 4.55 -19.58 5.67
C ALA A 166 5.37 -20.86 5.88
N ASP A 167 5.85 -21.10 7.10
CA ASP A 167 6.63 -22.28 7.45
C ASP A 167 5.83 -23.57 7.24
N ARG A 168 4.58 -23.61 7.70
CA ARG A 168 3.72 -24.79 7.58
C ARG A 168 3.31 -25.05 6.14
N ILE A 169 3.03 -23.99 5.39
CA ILE A 169 2.77 -24.07 3.94
C ILE A 169 4.00 -24.63 3.22
N ALA A 170 5.21 -24.17 3.55
CA ALA A 170 6.45 -24.64 2.94
C ALA A 170 6.71 -26.13 3.23
N GLU A 171 6.46 -26.59 4.46
CA GLU A 171 6.56 -28.01 4.82
C GLU A 171 5.60 -28.88 3.99
N LEU A 172 4.34 -28.47 3.87
CA LEU A 172 3.33 -29.20 3.09
C LEU A 172 3.71 -29.25 1.60
N GLN A 173 4.21 -28.15 1.04
CA GLN A 173 4.67 -28.10 -0.36
C GLN A 173 5.88 -29.01 -0.58
N LYS A 174 6.85 -29.00 0.35
CA LYS A 174 8.03 -29.87 0.30
C LYS A 174 7.63 -31.34 0.35
N ALA A 175 6.81 -31.73 1.32
CA ALA A 175 6.33 -33.11 1.45
C ALA A 175 5.59 -33.58 0.19
N ARG A 176 4.74 -32.73 -0.39
CA ARG A 176 4.05 -33.03 -1.65
C ARG A 176 5.02 -33.24 -2.82
N SER A 177 6.06 -32.41 -2.92
CA SER A 177 7.08 -32.54 -3.98
C SER A 177 7.90 -33.82 -3.84
N GLU A 178 8.26 -34.22 -2.62
CA GLU A 178 9.00 -35.46 -2.33
C GLU A 178 8.16 -36.72 -2.60
N GLN A 179 6.86 -36.66 -2.31
CA GLN A 179 5.92 -37.73 -2.68
C GLN A 179 5.76 -37.85 -4.20
N ALA A 180 5.68 -36.72 -4.93
CA ALA A 180 5.58 -36.72 -6.38
C ALA A 180 6.85 -37.28 -7.05
N SER A 181 8.04 -36.88 -6.56
CA SER A 181 9.31 -37.34 -7.10
C SER A 181 9.56 -38.82 -6.82
N SER A 182 9.28 -39.29 -5.60
CA SER A 182 9.39 -40.72 -5.25
C SER A 182 8.43 -41.61 -6.03
N THR A 183 7.24 -41.10 -6.36
CA THR A 183 6.26 -41.83 -7.21
C THR A 183 6.68 -41.85 -8.68
N GLN A 184 7.28 -40.77 -9.20
CA GLN A 184 7.83 -40.74 -10.56
C GLN A 184 9.04 -41.67 -10.71
N GLN A 185 9.92 -41.74 -9.71
CA GLN A 185 11.06 -42.68 -9.73
C GLN A 185 10.62 -44.14 -9.81
N LYS A 186 9.45 -44.48 -9.25
CA LYS A 186 8.86 -45.83 -9.37
C LYS A 186 8.25 -46.12 -10.75
N ARG A 187 7.97 -45.09 -11.57
CA ARG A 187 7.36 -45.22 -12.91
C ARG A 187 8.36 -45.08 -14.08
N SER A 188 9.62 -44.70 -13.83
CA SER A 188 10.62 -44.52 -14.90
C SER A 188 11.29 -45.83 -15.35
N GLN A 189 11.03 -46.96 -14.70
CA GLN A 189 11.51 -48.27 -15.15
C GLN A 189 10.55 -48.89 -16.16
N ILE A 190 10.56 -48.37 -17.39
CA ILE A 190 9.84 -48.97 -18.51
C ILE A 190 10.75 -50.05 -19.09
N ALA A 191 10.38 -51.33 -18.89
CA ALA A 191 11.07 -52.44 -19.53
C ALA A 191 10.75 -52.44 -21.03
N PHE A 192 11.70 -52.00 -21.86
CA PHE A 192 11.60 -52.12 -23.31
C PHE A 192 11.78 -53.59 -23.68
N THR A 193 10.68 -54.35 -23.73
CA THR A 193 10.69 -55.67 -24.35
C THR A 193 10.99 -55.48 -25.84
N SER A 194 12.15 -55.97 -26.29
CA SER A 194 12.51 -55.97 -27.71
C SER A 194 11.49 -56.83 -28.48
N SER A 195 10.61 -56.19 -29.25
CA SER A 195 9.68 -56.89 -30.13
C SER A 195 10.49 -57.63 -31.21
N LYS A 196 10.48 -58.96 -31.15
CA LYS A 196 11.01 -59.83 -32.21
C LYS A 196 10.32 -59.46 -33.53
N ALA A 197 11.11 -59.04 -34.52
CA ALA A 197 10.63 -58.60 -35.82
C ALA A 197 9.81 -59.72 -36.49
N ALA A 198 8.50 -59.50 -36.60
CA ALA A 198 7.64 -60.22 -37.53
C ALA A 198 7.59 -59.44 -38.86
N PRO A 199 7.57 -60.12 -40.02
CA PRO A 199 7.53 -59.46 -41.33
C PRO A 199 6.23 -58.67 -41.54
N PRO A 200 6.23 -57.65 -42.42
CA PRO A 200 5.13 -56.70 -42.52
C PRO A 200 3.89 -57.33 -43.19
N PRO A 201 2.68 -57.16 -42.63
CA PRO A 201 1.47 -57.38 -43.40
C PRO A 201 1.23 -56.20 -44.34
N THR A 202 0.95 -56.54 -45.58
CA THR A 202 0.53 -55.66 -46.67
C THR A 202 -0.66 -54.78 -46.29
N ARG A 203 -0.56 -53.49 -46.64
CA ARG A 203 -1.58 -52.44 -46.47
C ARG A 203 -2.93 -52.84 -47.11
N PRO A 204 -4.03 -52.33 -46.54
CA PRO A 204 -4.99 -51.60 -47.35
C PRO A 204 -5.20 -50.16 -46.84
N VAL A 205 -5.66 -49.33 -47.77
CA VAL A 205 -5.88 -47.88 -47.70
C VAL A 205 -7.25 -47.56 -47.06
N HIS A 206 -7.42 -46.30 -46.63
CA HIS A 206 -8.58 -45.61 -46.02
C HIS A 206 -8.56 -45.59 -44.48
N ASP A 207 -8.74 -44.49 -43.76
CA ASP A 207 -9.52 -43.28 -44.01
C ASP A 207 -9.01 -42.09 -43.17
N ARG A 208 -9.23 -40.85 -43.63
CA ARG A 208 -8.96 -39.61 -42.89
C ARG A 208 -10.10 -39.37 -41.89
N GLY A 209 -9.84 -39.57 -40.60
CA GLY A 209 -10.78 -39.23 -39.53
C GLY A 209 -10.09 -38.51 -38.36
N GLY A 210 -10.49 -37.27 -38.09
CA GLY A 210 -9.92 -36.41 -37.04
C GLY A 210 -10.10 -36.95 -35.63
N GLY A 211 -9.11 -36.68 -34.77
CA GLY A 211 -9.15 -36.98 -33.34
C GLY A 211 -8.36 -35.93 -32.56
N GLY A 212 -9.05 -35.16 -31.74
CA GLY A 212 -8.55 -33.97 -31.06
C GLY A 212 -7.39 -34.22 -30.09
N ARG A 213 -6.42 -33.30 -30.11
CA ARG A 213 -5.40 -33.18 -29.07
C ARG A 213 -5.99 -32.43 -27.87
N ASN A 214 -6.60 -33.16 -26.94
CA ASN A 214 -6.85 -32.63 -25.60
C ASN A 214 -5.61 -32.83 -24.73
N SER A 215 -4.77 -31.79 -24.64
CA SER A 215 -3.76 -31.67 -23.59
C SER A 215 -3.63 -30.23 -23.14
N ARG A 216 -4.56 -29.79 -22.29
CA ARG A 216 -4.35 -28.67 -21.37
C ARG A 216 -4.76 -29.16 -20.00
N PHE A 217 -3.76 -29.35 -19.15
CA PHE A 217 -3.93 -29.65 -17.73
C PHE A 217 -4.85 -28.59 -17.11
N HIS A 218 -6.00 -29.02 -16.56
CA HIS A 218 -6.95 -28.15 -15.86
C HIS A 218 -6.90 -28.50 -14.37
N PRO A 219 -6.50 -27.56 -13.48
CA PRO A 219 -6.26 -27.83 -12.07
C PRO A 219 -7.53 -27.88 -11.19
N TYR A 220 -8.73 -27.82 -11.76
CA TYR A 220 -9.98 -27.82 -11.00
C TYR A 220 -10.92 -28.95 -11.42
N PRO A 221 -11.60 -29.63 -10.46
CA PRO A 221 -12.61 -30.62 -10.76
C PRO A 221 -13.81 -29.96 -11.43
N ARG A 222 -14.32 -30.55 -12.51
CA ARG A 222 -15.60 -30.12 -13.09
C ARG A 222 -16.71 -30.59 -12.15
N GLY A 223 -17.48 -29.63 -11.66
CA GLY A 223 -18.63 -29.85 -10.78
C GLY A 223 -19.68 -30.77 -11.40
N ARG A 224 -20.42 -31.42 -10.51
CA ARG A 224 -21.47 -32.41 -10.79
C ARG A 224 -22.76 -31.75 -11.24
#